data_AF-A0A3L8A1J6-F1
#
_entry.id   AF-A0A3L8A1J6-F1
#
_cell.length_a   1.000
_cell.length_b   1.000
_cell.length_c   1.000
_cell.angle_alpha   90.00
_cell.angle_beta   90.00
_cell.angle_gamma   90.00
#
_symmetry.space_group_name_H-M   'P 1'
#
loop_
_entity.id
_entity.type
_entity.pdbx_description
1 polymer ?
#
loop_
_entity_poly.entity_id
_entity_poly.type
_entity_poly.pdbx_seq_one_letter_code
_entity_poly.pdbx_strand_id
1 'polypeptide(L)'
;MRYIVEENLHNFKFWSGGKDRADNCSVDELDSIEEFLEEIAPEEGWTDTAINDMFWFEFDTLAQHLGYKNEEDFDFHHDPNYLDDDELEDFVGEWFVNFLQGVKEREGTDGIIYLYENCFGGDYMDFAALEEFEEAYNSVDYPDWLGERVYAHLLKEAPSNLMEALFEDDNGHENLTDFPTKEQFRKEMMNKHKKSEQQ
;
A
#
# COMPACT_ATOMS: atom_id res chain seq x y z
N MET A 1 2.99 30.70 -42.05
CA MET A 1 1.95 29.72 -42.43
C MET A 1 1.77 28.80 -41.24
N ARG A 2 0.55 28.59 -40.78
CA ARG A 2 0.24 27.61 -39.72
C ARG A 2 -0.47 26.44 -40.37
N TYR A 3 -0.06 25.23 -40.03
CA TYR A 3 -0.73 23.99 -40.39
C TYR A 3 -0.86 23.17 -39.11
N ILE A 4 -1.97 22.46 -38.96
CA ILE A 4 -2.29 21.64 -37.79
C ILE A 4 -2.55 20.24 -38.31
N VAL A 5 -2.05 19.24 -37.58
CA VAL A 5 -2.29 17.82 -37.84
C VAL A 5 -2.96 17.27 -36.59
N GLU A 6 -4.10 16.63 -36.76
CA GLU A 6 -4.75 15.84 -35.71
C GLU A 6 -4.19 14.42 -35.80
N GLU A 7 -3.54 13.98 -34.74
CA GLU A 7 -2.93 12.66 -34.64
C GLU A 7 -3.03 12.20 -33.19
N ASN A 8 -3.19 10.89 -33.03
CA ASN A 8 -3.37 10.26 -31.74
C ASN A 8 -2.06 10.24 -30.93
N LEU A 9 -2.15 10.34 -29.60
CA LEU A 9 -1.00 10.44 -28.71
C LEU A 9 -0.07 9.21 -28.82
N HIS A 10 -0.58 8.02 -29.15
CA HIS A 10 0.23 6.82 -29.42
C HIS A 10 1.24 7.00 -30.57
N ASN A 11 0.93 7.88 -31.52
CA ASN A 11 1.82 8.15 -32.66
C ASN A 11 2.78 9.31 -32.40
N PHE A 12 2.55 10.08 -31.33
CA PHE A 12 3.35 11.24 -30.95
C PHE A 12 4.82 10.86 -30.78
N LYS A 13 5.72 11.72 -31.29
CA LYS A 13 7.16 11.49 -31.23
C LYS A 13 7.74 12.17 -30.00
N PHE A 14 7.56 11.58 -28.82
CA PHE A 14 8.20 12.04 -27.60
C PHE A 14 9.74 12.06 -27.72
N TRP A 15 10.39 12.97 -27.01
CA TRP A 15 11.84 13.08 -26.94
C TRP A 15 12.35 13.29 -25.51
N SER A 16 13.60 12.86 -25.30
CA SER A 16 14.32 13.02 -24.03
C SER A 16 13.48 12.51 -22.84
N GLY A 17 13.40 13.23 -21.71
CA GLY A 17 12.68 12.72 -20.54
C GLY A 17 11.17 12.55 -20.75
N GLY A 18 10.55 13.30 -21.68
CA GLY A 18 9.15 13.06 -22.05
C GLY A 18 8.95 11.69 -22.71
N LYS A 19 9.97 11.22 -23.45
CA LYS A 19 9.97 9.86 -24.02
C LYS A 19 10.11 8.80 -22.93
N ASP A 20 11.04 8.99 -22.01
CA ASP A 20 11.26 8.04 -20.92
C ASP A 20 9.98 7.86 -20.08
N ARG A 21 9.23 8.95 -19.87
CA ARG A 21 7.94 8.94 -19.17
C ARG A 21 6.83 8.28 -19.97
N ALA A 22 6.68 8.62 -21.25
CA ALA A 22 5.69 8.00 -22.11
C ALA A 22 5.93 6.47 -22.29
N ASP A 23 7.19 6.04 -22.35
CA ASP A 23 7.56 4.63 -22.45
C ASP A 23 7.18 3.82 -21.19
N ASN A 24 7.08 4.47 -20.03
CA ASN A 24 6.65 3.84 -18.78
C ASN A 24 5.13 3.73 -18.65
N CYS A 25 4.37 4.50 -19.43
CA CYS A 25 2.91 4.43 -19.41
C CYS A 25 2.42 3.19 -20.17
N SER A 26 1.40 2.53 -19.65
CA SER A 26 0.63 1.55 -20.40
C SER A 26 -0.19 2.22 -21.52
N VAL A 27 -0.71 1.39 -22.43
CA VAL A 27 -1.55 1.86 -23.55
C VAL A 27 -2.80 2.57 -23.03
N ASP A 28 -3.47 1.99 -22.03
CA ASP A 28 -4.72 2.54 -21.48
C ASP A 28 -4.47 3.85 -20.71
N GLU A 29 -3.31 4.00 -20.07
CA GLU A 29 -2.93 5.26 -19.41
C GLU A 29 -2.63 6.36 -20.43
N LEU A 30 -1.98 6.04 -21.55
CA LEU A 30 -1.77 6.99 -22.63
C LEU A 30 -3.10 7.42 -23.26
N ASP A 31 -4.05 6.51 -23.44
CA ASP A 31 -5.41 6.84 -23.91
C ASP A 31 -6.11 7.80 -22.92
N SER A 32 -6.04 7.50 -21.62
CA SER A 32 -6.61 8.36 -20.57
C SER A 32 -5.97 9.75 -20.52
N ILE A 33 -4.64 9.83 -20.69
CA ILE A 33 -3.92 11.12 -20.77
C ILE A 33 -4.33 11.88 -22.02
N GLU A 34 -4.51 11.22 -23.17
CA GLU A 34 -4.95 11.87 -24.40
C GLU A 34 -6.33 12.51 -24.22
N GLU A 35 -7.30 11.77 -23.68
CA GLU A 35 -8.63 12.29 -23.35
C GLU A 35 -8.54 13.53 -22.43
N PHE A 36 -7.70 13.45 -21.39
CA PHE A 36 -7.47 14.59 -20.49
C PHE A 36 -6.88 15.81 -21.20
N LEU A 37 -5.85 15.61 -22.02
CA LEU A 37 -5.22 16.69 -22.77
C LEU A 37 -6.18 17.33 -23.77
N GLU A 38 -7.10 16.57 -24.37
CA GLU A 38 -8.18 17.09 -25.21
C GLU A 38 -9.17 17.95 -24.41
N GLU A 39 -9.53 17.55 -23.20
CA GLU A 39 -10.42 18.32 -22.32
C GLU A 39 -9.83 19.66 -21.89
N ILE A 40 -8.53 19.69 -21.57
CA ILE A 40 -7.82 20.90 -21.14
C ILE A 40 -7.12 21.62 -22.29
N ALA A 41 -7.41 21.24 -23.54
CA ALA A 41 -6.77 21.79 -24.71
C ALA A 41 -6.95 23.32 -24.81
N PRO A 42 -5.86 24.08 -25.10
CA PRO A 42 -5.98 25.47 -25.47
C PRO A 42 -6.85 25.64 -26.73
N GLU A 43 -7.49 26.80 -26.92
CA GLU A 43 -8.27 27.10 -28.14
C GLU A 43 -7.46 26.91 -29.43
N GLU A 44 -6.15 27.13 -29.34
CA GLU A 44 -5.21 26.99 -30.45
C GLU A 44 -4.63 25.57 -30.61
N GLY A 45 -5.07 24.64 -29.75
CA GLY A 45 -4.52 23.29 -29.62
C GLY A 45 -3.19 23.25 -28.88
N TRP A 46 -2.74 22.03 -28.61
CA TRP A 46 -1.41 21.79 -28.06
C TRP A 46 -0.32 21.92 -29.14
N THR A 47 0.85 22.39 -28.74
CA THR A 47 2.06 22.28 -29.58
C THR A 47 2.83 21.03 -29.17
N ASP A 48 3.56 20.42 -30.09
CA ASP A 48 4.38 19.24 -29.78
C ASP A 48 5.28 19.48 -28.56
N THR A 49 5.91 20.65 -28.47
CA THR A 49 6.76 21.00 -27.31
C THR A 49 5.96 21.02 -26.02
N ALA A 50 4.77 21.59 -26.03
CA ALA A 50 3.93 21.63 -24.84
C ALA A 50 3.44 20.22 -24.42
N ILE A 51 3.09 19.34 -25.37
CA ILE A 51 2.77 17.94 -25.06
C ILE A 51 3.98 17.24 -24.44
N ASN A 52 5.15 17.36 -25.04
CA ASN A 52 6.36 16.73 -24.52
C ASN A 52 6.75 17.29 -23.14
N ASP A 53 6.59 18.59 -22.92
CA ASP A 53 6.86 19.24 -21.63
C ASP A 53 5.87 18.79 -20.55
N MET A 54 4.60 18.48 -20.90
CA MET A 54 3.66 17.85 -19.95
C MET A 54 4.18 16.51 -19.44
N PHE A 55 4.71 15.69 -20.34
CA PHE A 55 5.28 14.39 -19.97
C PHE A 55 6.62 14.50 -19.24
N TRP A 56 7.40 15.56 -19.49
CA TRP A 56 8.74 15.68 -18.93
C TRP A 56 8.79 16.47 -17.63
N PHE A 57 8.17 17.65 -17.58
CA PHE A 57 8.31 18.59 -16.46
C PHE A 57 7.08 18.69 -15.59
N GLU A 58 5.90 18.36 -16.12
CA GLU A 58 4.61 18.51 -15.43
C GLU A 58 3.93 17.15 -15.20
N PHE A 59 4.70 16.06 -15.13
CA PHE A 59 4.17 14.69 -15.08
C PHE A 59 3.33 14.43 -13.83
N ASP A 60 3.59 15.11 -12.72
CA ASP A 60 2.74 15.10 -11.52
C ASP A 60 1.26 15.34 -11.86
N THR A 61 0.97 16.24 -12.81
CA THR A 61 -0.39 16.54 -13.25
C THR A 61 -1.02 15.34 -13.96
N LEU A 62 -0.25 14.67 -14.81
CA LEU A 62 -0.71 13.49 -15.56
C LEU A 62 -0.90 12.29 -14.62
N ALA A 63 0.05 12.08 -13.71
CA ALA A 63 -0.04 11.04 -12.67
C ALA A 63 -1.29 11.22 -11.80
N GLN A 64 -1.60 12.45 -11.39
CA GLN A 64 -2.81 12.76 -10.62
C GLN A 64 -4.09 12.50 -11.41
N HIS A 65 -4.12 12.80 -12.70
CA HIS A 65 -5.24 12.44 -13.58
C HIS A 65 -5.44 10.93 -13.66
N LEU A 66 -4.35 10.17 -13.72
CA LEU A 66 -4.37 8.70 -13.71
C LEU A 66 -4.74 8.09 -12.34
N GLY A 67 -4.87 8.90 -11.29
CA GLY A 67 -5.25 8.47 -9.95
C GLY A 67 -4.09 8.24 -8.98
N TYR A 68 -2.86 8.54 -9.38
CA TYR A 68 -1.68 8.48 -8.50
C TYR A 68 -1.52 9.77 -7.68
N LYS A 69 -0.78 9.72 -6.58
CA LYS A 69 -0.51 10.90 -5.75
C LYS A 69 0.36 11.92 -6.50
N ASN A 70 1.37 11.44 -7.24
CA ASN A 70 2.37 12.21 -7.97
C ASN A 70 3.22 11.28 -8.89
N GLU A 71 4.23 11.84 -9.54
CA GLU A 71 5.20 11.14 -10.38
C GLU A 71 5.94 10.01 -9.64
N GLU A 72 6.34 10.22 -8.39
CA GLU A 72 7.03 9.20 -7.60
C GLU A 72 6.12 7.99 -7.29
N ASP A 73 4.83 8.24 -7.03
CA ASP A 73 3.82 7.22 -6.79
C ASP A 73 3.50 6.44 -8.07
N PHE A 74 3.43 7.11 -9.22
CA PHE A 74 3.33 6.46 -10.53
C PHE A 74 4.52 5.52 -10.78
N ASP A 75 5.75 6.01 -10.60
CA ASP A 75 6.97 5.22 -10.80
C ASP A 75 7.04 4.03 -9.85
N PHE A 76 6.55 4.19 -8.62
CA PHE A 76 6.49 3.11 -7.65
C PHE A 76 5.57 1.97 -8.10
N HIS A 77 4.39 2.28 -8.62
CA HIS A 77 3.42 1.29 -9.15
C HIS A 77 3.89 0.63 -10.45
N HIS A 78 4.77 1.30 -11.21
CA HIS A 78 5.37 0.78 -12.43
C HIS A 78 6.72 0.07 -12.20
N ASP A 79 7.20 -0.05 -10.96
CA ASP A 79 8.37 -0.88 -10.66
C ASP A 79 8.06 -2.34 -11.06
N PRO A 80 8.92 -3.01 -11.83
CA PRO A 80 8.69 -4.41 -12.24
C PRO A 80 8.57 -5.40 -11.07
N ASN A 81 8.92 -4.98 -9.85
CA ASN A 81 8.82 -5.78 -8.63
C ASN A 81 7.78 -5.18 -7.67
N TYR A 82 6.92 -4.28 -8.14
CA TYR A 82 5.77 -3.82 -7.37
C TYR A 82 4.95 -5.05 -6.95
N LEU A 83 4.55 -5.07 -5.68
CA LEU A 83 3.67 -6.11 -5.13
C LEU A 83 2.29 -5.50 -4.96
N ASP A 84 1.32 -6.02 -5.71
CA ASP A 84 -0.08 -5.64 -5.50
C ASP A 84 -0.63 -6.21 -4.17
N ASP A 85 -1.85 -5.85 -3.82
CA ASP A 85 -2.44 -6.25 -2.53
C ASP A 85 -2.63 -7.77 -2.43
N ASP A 86 -2.88 -8.46 -3.54
CA ASP A 86 -3.02 -9.92 -3.58
C ASP A 86 -1.64 -10.59 -3.36
N GLU A 87 -0.59 -10.07 -4.01
CA GLU A 87 0.78 -10.55 -3.84
C GLU A 87 1.33 -10.25 -2.44
N LEU A 88 0.90 -9.16 -1.79
CA LEU A 88 1.28 -8.86 -0.41
C LEU A 88 0.72 -9.87 0.60
N GLU A 89 -0.45 -10.46 0.33
CA GLU A 89 -1.05 -11.48 1.18
C GLU A 89 -0.11 -12.69 1.36
N ASP A 90 0.68 -13.03 0.34
CA ASP A 90 1.64 -14.14 0.43
C ASP A 90 2.76 -13.89 1.47
N PHE A 91 3.02 -12.62 1.82
CA PHE A 91 4.10 -12.25 2.75
C PHE A 91 3.60 -11.93 4.16
N VAL A 92 2.34 -11.47 4.31
CA VAL A 92 1.86 -10.94 5.58
C VAL A 92 1.88 -11.98 6.70
N GLY A 93 1.63 -13.26 6.41
CA GLY A 93 1.62 -14.31 7.41
C GLY A 93 2.97 -14.50 8.12
N GLU A 94 4.05 -14.69 7.36
CA GLU A 94 5.40 -14.84 7.94
C GLU A 94 5.86 -13.54 8.61
N TRP A 95 5.58 -12.40 7.98
CA TRP A 95 5.90 -11.10 8.56
C TRP A 95 5.20 -10.89 9.92
N PHE A 96 3.91 -11.20 9.99
CA PHE A 96 3.09 -11.01 11.19
C PHE A 96 3.55 -11.87 12.35
N VAL A 97 3.95 -13.12 12.11
CA VAL A 97 4.52 -13.99 13.16
C VAL A 97 5.74 -13.34 13.81
N ASN A 98 6.67 -12.83 13.00
CA ASN A 98 7.87 -12.16 13.50
C ASN A 98 7.53 -10.85 14.22
N PHE A 99 6.59 -10.07 13.67
CA PHE A 99 6.09 -8.84 14.27
C PHE A 99 5.48 -9.11 15.66
N LEU A 100 4.57 -10.09 15.74
CA LEU A 100 3.85 -10.46 16.96
C LEU A 100 4.81 -10.96 18.04
N GLN A 101 5.81 -11.76 17.67
CA GLN A 101 6.88 -12.16 18.59
C GLN A 101 7.63 -10.92 19.12
N GLY A 102 7.99 -9.97 18.25
CA GLY A 102 8.64 -8.74 18.66
C GLY A 102 7.80 -7.88 19.60
N VAL A 103 6.48 -7.78 19.39
CA VAL A 103 5.55 -7.10 20.31
C VAL A 103 5.58 -7.79 21.67
N LYS A 104 5.43 -9.11 21.70
CA LYS A 104 5.46 -9.90 22.94
C LYS A 104 6.76 -9.73 23.72
N GLU A 105 7.90 -9.67 23.03
CA GLU A 105 9.21 -9.48 23.67
C GLU A 105 9.38 -8.08 24.29
N ARG A 106 8.77 -7.04 23.71
CA ARG A 106 8.88 -5.65 24.19
C ARG A 106 7.83 -5.28 25.21
N GLU A 107 6.60 -5.72 25.00
CA GLU A 107 5.38 -5.24 25.66
C GLU A 107 4.65 -6.35 26.43
N GLY A 108 5.14 -7.60 26.35
CA GLY A 108 4.50 -8.74 26.99
C GLY A 108 3.15 -9.10 26.36
N THR A 109 2.33 -9.81 27.13
CA THR A 109 0.97 -10.23 26.74
C THR A 109 -0.01 -9.07 26.66
N ASP A 110 0.25 -7.97 27.36
CA ASP A 110 -0.58 -6.77 27.30
C ASP A 110 -0.55 -6.13 25.92
N GLY A 111 0.64 -6.04 25.30
CA GLY A 111 0.79 -5.57 23.92
C GLY A 111 0.07 -6.47 22.91
N ILE A 112 -0.01 -7.78 23.17
CA ILE A 112 -0.76 -8.71 22.32
C ILE A 112 -2.27 -8.47 22.43
N ILE A 113 -2.79 -8.30 23.64
CA ILE A 113 -4.21 -7.99 23.86
C ILE A 113 -4.56 -6.65 23.23
N TYR A 114 -3.72 -5.64 23.43
CA TYR A 114 -3.89 -4.33 22.82
C TYR A 114 -3.99 -4.41 21.29
N LEU A 115 -3.08 -5.16 20.66
CA LEU A 115 -3.12 -5.39 19.21
C LEU A 115 -4.43 -6.07 18.78
N TYR A 116 -4.86 -7.11 19.49
CA TYR A 116 -6.10 -7.84 19.17
C TYR A 116 -7.33 -6.93 19.25
N GLU A 117 -7.52 -6.21 20.35
CA GLU A 117 -8.68 -5.34 20.54
C GLU A 117 -8.72 -4.20 19.51
N ASN A 118 -7.55 -3.63 19.18
CA ASN A 118 -7.50 -2.46 18.33
C ASN A 118 -7.51 -2.80 16.84
N CYS A 119 -6.89 -3.90 16.41
CA CYS A 119 -6.82 -4.25 14.97
C CYS A 119 -7.89 -5.24 14.53
N PHE A 120 -8.25 -6.16 15.41
CA PHE A 120 -9.19 -7.24 15.08
C PHE A 120 -10.59 -6.97 15.63
N GLY A 121 -10.78 -5.88 16.38
CA GLY A 121 -12.07 -5.45 16.94
C GLY A 121 -12.70 -6.46 17.89
N GLY A 122 -11.92 -7.43 18.38
CA GLY A 122 -12.39 -8.49 19.26
C GLY A 122 -12.29 -8.13 20.74
N ASP A 123 -13.04 -8.84 21.58
CA ASP A 123 -12.92 -8.76 23.03
C ASP A 123 -12.00 -9.88 23.52
N TYR A 124 -10.90 -9.54 24.20
CA TYR A 124 -9.97 -10.55 24.73
C TYR A 124 -10.64 -11.48 25.75
N MET A 125 -11.74 -11.07 26.37
CA MET A 125 -12.54 -11.90 27.27
C MET A 125 -13.21 -13.07 26.55
N ASP A 126 -13.34 -13.05 25.21
CA ASP A 126 -13.82 -14.19 24.43
C ASP A 126 -12.91 -15.43 24.56
N PHE A 127 -11.67 -15.25 25.04
CA PHE A 127 -10.71 -16.32 25.29
C PHE A 127 -10.75 -16.86 26.74
N ALA A 128 -11.57 -16.27 27.62
CA ALA A 128 -11.77 -16.75 28.98
C ALA A 128 -12.92 -17.78 29.04
N ALA A 129 -12.70 -18.90 29.72
CA ALA A 129 -13.80 -19.81 30.04
C ALA A 129 -14.74 -19.19 31.09
N LEU A 130 -15.97 -19.69 31.19
CA LEU A 130 -16.96 -19.19 32.16
C LEU A 130 -16.44 -19.21 33.61
N GLU A 131 -15.69 -20.26 33.96
CA GLU A 131 -15.07 -20.42 35.27
C GLU A 131 -13.86 -19.49 35.52
N GLU A 132 -13.25 -18.95 34.46
CA GLU A 132 -12.09 -18.05 34.52
C GLU A 132 -12.50 -16.58 34.42
N PHE A 133 -13.75 -16.30 34.00
CA PHE A 133 -14.24 -14.96 33.72
C PHE A 133 -14.15 -14.03 34.94
N GLU A 134 -14.54 -14.51 36.13
CA GLU A 134 -14.50 -13.70 37.35
C GLU A 134 -13.06 -13.36 37.76
N GLU A 135 -12.11 -14.26 37.53
CA GLU A 135 -10.69 -13.99 37.76
C GLU A 135 -10.16 -12.94 36.78
N ALA A 136 -10.42 -13.14 35.48
CA ALA A 136 -9.95 -12.23 34.44
C ALA A 136 -10.55 -10.83 34.59
N TYR A 137 -11.86 -10.73 34.83
CA TYR A 137 -12.58 -9.45 34.95
C TYR A 137 -12.15 -8.64 36.19
N ASN A 138 -11.80 -9.30 37.28
CA ASN A 138 -11.39 -8.63 38.52
C ASN A 138 -9.87 -8.42 38.62
N SER A 139 -9.10 -8.84 37.62
CA SER A 139 -7.66 -8.63 37.61
C SER A 139 -7.33 -7.15 37.45
N VAL A 140 -6.22 -6.72 38.06
CA VAL A 140 -5.73 -5.34 37.94
C VAL A 140 -5.07 -5.11 36.58
N ASP A 141 -4.31 -6.11 36.13
CA ASP A 141 -3.63 -6.17 34.84
C ASP A 141 -4.19 -7.34 34.04
N TYR A 142 -3.96 -7.40 32.72
CA TYR A 142 -4.44 -8.55 31.95
C TYR A 142 -3.76 -9.85 32.42
N PRO A 143 -4.50 -10.95 32.64
CA PRO A 143 -3.89 -12.20 33.00
C PRO A 143 -2.97 -12.73 31.89
N ASP A 144 -1.71 -13.06 32.22
CA ASP A 144 -0.73 -13.60 31.25
C ASP A 144 -1.30 -14.78 30.44
N TRP A 145 -2.01 -15.70 31.12
CA TRP A 145 -2.58 -16.88 30.46
C TRP A 145 -3.62 -16.52 29.40
N LEU A 146 -4.32 -15.39 29.57
CA LEU A 146 -5.33 -14.92 28.64
C LEU A 146 -4.65 -14.30 27.42
N GLY A 147 -3.64 -13.46 27.63
CA GLY A 147 -2.83 -12.94 26.53
C GLY A 147 -2.05 -14.01 25.76
N GLU A 148 -1.62 -15.10 26.41
CA GLU A 148 -1.06 -16.27 25.71
C GLU A 148 -2.08 -16.98 24.81
N ARG A 149 -3.36 -17.02 25.20
CA ARG A 149 -4.43 -17.57 24.34
C ARG A 149 -4.69 -16.68 23.13
N VAL A 150 -4.74 -15.36 23.34
CA VAL A 150 -4.86 -14.38 22.25
C VAL A 150 -3.66 -14.50 21.30
N TYR A 151 -2.44 -14.57 21.82
CA TYR A 151 -1.22 -14.78 21.04
C TYR A 151 -1.30 -16.06 20.19
N ALA A 152 -1.72 -17.18 20.78
CA ALA A 152 -1.86 -18.45 20.08
C ALA A 152 -3.00 -18.46 19.05
N HIS A 153 -4.00 -17.58 19.19
CA HIS A 153 -5.06 -17.38 18.22
C HIS A 153 -4.55 -16.56 17.02
N LEU A 154 -3.93 -15.41 17.29
CA LEU A 154 -3.36 -14.53 16.26
C LEU A 154 -2.32 -15.23 15.38
N LEU A 155 -1.52 -16.15 15.94
CA LEU A 155 -0.57 -16.96 15.16
C LEU A 155 -1.22 -17.91 14.13
N LYS A 156 -2.54 -18.09 14.19
CA LYS A 156 -3.31 -18.97 13.29
C LYS A 156 -4.22 -18.18 12.35
N GLU A 157 -4.19 -16.85 12.41
CA GLU A 157 -5.02 -16.03 11.54
C GLU A 157 -4.63 -16.21 10.07
N ALA A 158 -5.66 -16.17 9.22
CA ALA A 158 -5.48 -16.31 7.79
C ALA A 158 -4.83 -15.04 7.22
N PRO A 159 -3.92 -15.15 6.24
CA PRO A 159 -3.30 -13.99 5.61
C PRO A 159 -4.30 -12.93 5.13
N SER A 160 -5.40 -13.33 4.50
CA SER A 160 -6.48 -12.42 4.09
C SER A 160 -7.05 -11.59 5.26
N ASN A 161 -7.28 -12.24 6.42
CA ASN A 161 -7.78 -11.54 7.61
C ASN A 161 -6.71 -10.60 8.18
N LEU A 162 -5.44 -10.96 8.07
CA LEU A 162 -4.34 -10.09 8.50
C LEU A 162 -4.24 -8.86 7.60
N MET A 163 -4.38 -9.01 6.28
CA MET A 163 -4.40 -7.88 5.35
C MET A 163 -5.55 -6.92 5.69
N GLU A 164 -6.75 -7.45 5.92
CA GLU A 164 -7.93 -6.64 6.29
C GLU A 164 -7.75 -5.94 7.64
N ALA A 165 -7.36 -6.67 8.69
CA ALA A 165 -7.26 -6.15 10.05
C ALA A 165 -6.08 -5.17 10.26
N LEU A 166 -4.96 -5.41 9.57
CA LEU A 166 -3.74 -4.63 9.78
C LEU A 166 -3.57 -3.50 8.77
N PHE A 167 -4.13 -3.66 7.57
CA PHE A 167 -3.89 -2.80 6.42
C PHE A 167 -5.19 -2.49 5.66
N GLU A 168 -6.23 -2.06 6.37
CA GLU A 168 -7.49 -1.62 5.74
C GLU A 168 -7.24 -0.48 4.73
N ASP A 169 -6.34 0.46 5.06
CA ASP A 169 -5.90 1.55 4.18
C ASP A 169 -4.38 1.78 4.19
N ASP A 170 -3.91 2.72 3.36
CA ASP A 170 -2.50 3.11 3.25
C ASP A 170 -2.03 4.07 4.36
N ASN A 171 -2.91 4.56 5.23
CA ASN A 171 -2.60 5.58 6.25
C ASN A 171 -2.13 4.98 7.57
N GLY A 172 -2.16 3.65 7.70
CA GLY A 172 -1.74 2.94 8.91
C GLY A 172 -2.83 2.90 9.97
N HIS A 173 -2.56 2.18 11.05
CA HIS A 173 -3.58 1.90 12.05
C HIS A 173 -3.68 3.05 13.07
N GLU A 174 -4.80 3.78 13.09
CA GLU A 174 -4.99 4.99 13.91
C GLU A 174 -4.70 4.81 15.41
N ASN A 175 -4.95 3.60 15.91
CA ASN A 175 -4.79 3.25 17.31
C ASN A 175 -3.41 2.66 17.66
N LEU A 176 -2.52 2.42 16.69
CA LEU A 176 -1.21 1.84 16.96
C LEU A 176 -0.10 2.85 16.75
N THR A 177 0.73 3.02 17.77
CA THR A 177 1.96 3.81 17.63
C THR A 177 3.04 2.95 16.98
N ASP A 178 3.80 3.52 16.05
CA ASP A 178 4.92 2.86 15.36
C ASP A 178 4.55 1.59 14.55
N PHE A 179 3.28 1.42 14.18
CA PHE A 179 2.85 0.37 13.27
C PHE A 179 3.09 0.79 11.80
N PRO A 180 3.63 -0.08 10.93
CA PRO A 180 3.89 0.30 9.55
C PRO A 180 2.59 0.51 8.78
N THR A 181 2.59 1.47 7.85
CA THR A 181 1.51 1.58 6.87
C THR A 181 1.59 0.44 5.84
N LYS A 182 0.49 0.19 5.09
CA LYS A 182 0.50 -0.77 3.98
C LYS A 182 1.60 -0.45 2.96
N GLU A 183 1.77 0.83 2.62
CA GLU A 183 2.83 1.28 1.70
C GLU A 183 4.24 1.00 2.25
N GLN A 184 4.47 1.18 3.56
CA GLN A 184 5.74 0.85 4.21
C GLN A 184 5.99 -0.66 4.23
N PHE A 185 4.97 -1.45 4.53
CA PHE A 185 5.02 -2.90 4.47
C PHE A 185 5.33 -3.38 3.04
N ARG A 186 4.66 -2.84 2.03
CA ARG A 186 4.93 -3.12 0.61
C ARG A 186 6.37 -2.84 0.24
N LYS A 187 6.89 -1.65 0.58
CA LYS A 187 8.30 -1.28 0.36
C LYS A 187 9.26 -2.24 1.06
N GLU A 188 8.95 -2.69 2.28
CA GLU A 188 9.76 -3.68 2.97
C GLU A 188 9.79 -5.03 2.23
N MET A 189 8.63 -5.52 1.81
CA MET A 189 8.50 -6.82 1.13
C MET A 189 9.16 -6.81 -0.25
N MET A 190 8.94 -5.76 -1.05
CA MET A 190 9.63 -5.56 -2.32
C MET A 190 11.16 -5.61 -2.15
N ASN A 191 11.70 -4.96 -1.11
CA ASN A 191 13.14 -4.95 -0.84
C ASN A 191 13.67 -6.32 -0.39
N LYS A 192 12.89 -7.10 0.36
CA LYS A 192 13.25 -8.48 0.73
C LYS A 192 13.19 -9.41 -0.47
N HIS A 193 12.16 -9.29 -1.30
CA HIS A 193 11.98 -10.11 -2.50
C HIS A 193 13.11 -9.87 -3.52
N LYS A 194 13.40 -8.61 -3.86
CA LYS A 194 14.54 -8.22 -4.73
C LYS A 194 15.87 -8.83 -4.28
N LYS A 195 16.12 -8.91 -2.97
CA LYS A 195 17.35 -9.52 -2.42
C LYS A 195 17.38 -11.03 -2.55
N SER A 196 16.22 -11.69 -2.53
CA SER A 196 16.13 -13.15 -2.66
C SER A 196 16.39 -13.62 -4.09
N GLU A 197 16.02 -12.82 -5.11
CA GLU A 197 16.27 -13.15 -6.52
C GLU A 197 17.73 -12.90 -6.97
N GLN A 198 18.49 -12.12 -6.21
CA GLN A 198 19.90 -11.79 -6.52
C GLN A 198 20.92 -12.74 -5.87
N GLN A 199 20.48 -13.72 -5.07
CA GLN A 199 21.35 -14.72 -4.39
C GLN A 199 21.28 -16.09 -5.07
#